data_AF-A0A368G7J1-F1
#
_entry.id   AF-A0A368G7J1-F1
#
_cell.length_a   1.000
_cell.length_b   1.000
_cell.length_c   1.000
_cell.angle_alpha   90.00
_cell.angle_beta   90.00
_cell.angle_gamma   90.00
#
_symmetry.space_group_name_H-M   'P 1'
#
loop_
_entity.id
_entity.type
_entity.pdbx_description
1 polymer ?
#
loop_
_entity_poly.entity_id
_entity_poly.type
_entity_poly.pdbx_seq_one_letter_code
_entity_poly.pdbx_strand_id
1 'polypeptide(L)'
;MFHFLRLIELVMPVCQICLRDPTAPQTRLTPTDHPTCIILLSSLTRYGLDVESASKVYRKWSIKRQHYCKYHMLEAILFLGLELKQLLGEFPSNGLTGIPDSVLDDFLAHVRMYGTLLGHNVCLTKEHVANFFNENLSKNREVVLRMLRKHKQKDKGQQDTDELKDDSQRSQDSTTDDDPLYQPSTSSSITEVVEMKPTITDVKILEPLSLEQSDVKPCISSENSIPAADMMGLCDTPSSSIESSLVNSSLRELFICPWC
;
A
#
# COMPACT_ATOMS: atom_id res chain seq x y z
N MET A 1 46.95 -17.72 -9.70
CA MET A 1 46.28 -16.76 -10.59
C MET A 1 44.82 -17.17 -10.71
N PHE A 2 44.02 -16.89 -9.68
CA PHE A 2 42.61 -17.30 -9.61
C PHE A 2 41.75 -16.21 -10.24
N HIS A 3 41.22 -16.47 -11.43
CA HIS A 3 40.14 -15.68 -12.01
C HIS A 3 38.84 -15.99 -11.25
N PHE A 4 38.56 -15.22 -10.19
CA PHE A 4 37.24 -15.14 -9.58
C PHE A 4 36.31 -14.37 -10.54
N LEU A 5 35.84 -15.04 -11.59
CA LEU A 5 34.66 -14.58 -12.33
C LEU A 5 33.46 -14.74 -11.39
N ARG A 6 33.14 -13.66 -10.66
CA ARG A 6 31.79 -13.48 -10.09
C ARG A 6 30.83 -13.47 -11.27
N LEU A 7 30.24 -14.61 -11.56
CA LEU A 7 28.93 -14.67 -12.21
C LEU A 7 27.99 -13.87 -11.33
N ILE A 8 27.79 -12.60 -11.68
CA ILE A 8 26.66 -11.83 -11.20
C ILE A 8 25.47 -12.49 -11.89
N GLU A 9 24.86 -13.47 -11.23
CA GLU A 9 23.49 -13.84 -11.57
C GLU A 9 22.69 -12.55 -11.50
N LEU A 10 22.30 -12.04 -12.68
CA LEU A 10 21.34 -10.97 -12.82
C LEU A 10 19.98 -11.53 -12.40
N VAL A 11 19.82 -11.75 -11.10
CA VAL A 11 18.53 -12.10 -10.51
C VAL A 11 17.61 -10.94 -10.81
N MET A 12 16.66 -11.18 -11.73
CA MET A 12 15.72 -10.15 -12.12
C MET A 12 14.89 -9.72 -10.89
N PRO A 13 14.67 -8.42 -10.70
CA PRO A 13 14.04 -7.92 -9.49
C PRO A 13 12.55 -8.28 -9.45
N VAL A 14 12.21 -9.41 -8.81
CA VAL A 14 10.82 -9.82 -8.59
C VAL A 14 10.13 -8.90 -7.60
N CYS A 15 8.88 -8.50 -7.89
CA CYS A 15 8.08 -7.71 -6.96
C CYS A 15 7.74 -8.54 -5.71
N GLN A 16 8.14 -8.07 -4.53
CA GLN A 16 7.86 -8.80 -3.28
C GLN A 16 6.38 -8.84 -2.86
N ILE A 17 5.52 -8.02 -3.47
CA ILE A 17 4.08 -7.98 -3.14
C ILE A 17 3.31 -8.99 -4.01
N CYS A 18 3.42 -8.90 -5.35
CA CYS A 18 2.67 -9.79 -6.25
C CYS A 18 3.48 -10.95 -6.81
N LEU A 19 4.76 -11.08 -6.46
CA LEU A 19 5.69 -12.12 -6.91
C LEU A 19 5.84 -12.22 -8.44
N ARG A 20 5.38 -11.20 -9.18
CA ARG A 20 5.54 -11.11 -10.64
C ARG A 20 6.85 -10.44 -10.99
N ASP A 21 7.43 -10.88 -12.08
CA ASP A 21 8.58 -10.24 -12.71
C ASP A 21 8.12 -8.96 -13.39
N PRO A 22 8.49 -7.78 -12.89
CA PRO A 22 8.09 -6.54 -13.52
C PRO A 22 9.10 -6.23 -14.62
N THR A 23 8.59 -5.87 -15.80
CA THR A 23 9.45 -5.33 -16.86
C THR A 23 10.31 -4.20 -16.29
N ALA A 24 11.63 -4.24 -16.46
CA ALA A 24 12.61 -3.43 -15.73
C ALA A 24 12.24 -1.95 -15.41
N PRO A 25 11.63 -1.14 -16.31
CA PRO A 25 11.24 0.25 -15.97
C PRO A 25 10.08 0.37 -14.97
N GLN A 26 9.44 -0.74 -14.59
CA GLN A 26 8.28 -0.78 -13.70
C GLN A 26 8.66 -1.19 -12.28
N THR A 27 9.95 -1.38 -11.96
CA THR A 27 10.39 -1.75 -10.60
C THR A 27 10.71 -0.50 -9.78
N ARG A 28 10.38 -0.54 -8.48
CA ARG A 28 10.78 0.45 -7.48
C ARG A 28 11.47 -0.25 -6.32
N LEU A 29 12.44 0.42 -5.73
CA LEU A 29 13.00 -0.02 -4.45
C LEU A 29 12.08 0.43 -3.32
N THR A 30 11.95 -0.43 -2.31
CA THR A 30 11.27 -0.13 -1.05
C THR A 30 11.70 1.24 -0.52
N PRO A 31 10.75 2.08 -0.06
CA PRO A 31 11.05 3.34 0.63
C PRO A 31 11.97 3.12 1.83
N THR A 32 12.84 4.07 2.12
CA THR A 32 13.72 3.99 3.29
C THR A 32 13.05 4.47 4.56
N ASP A 33 11.97 5.24 4.42
CA ASP A 33 11.21 5.77 5.55
C ASP A 33 10.05 4.82 5.93
N HIS A 34 9.96 4.52 7.22
CA HIS A 34 8.92 3.65 7.77
C HIS A 34 7.50 4.17 7.52
N PRO A 35 7.19 5.48 7.65
CA PRO A 35 5.86 6.01 7.36
C PRO A 35 5.36 5.69 5.96
N THR A 36 6.14 5.93 4.90
CA THR A 36 5.77 5.60 3.51
C THR A 36 5.52 4.11 3.34
N CYS A 37 6.33 3.26 3.96
CA CYS A 37 6.12 1.80 3.89
C CYS A 37 4.78 1.39 4.52
N ILE A 38 4.44 1.96 5.69
CA ILE A 38 3.17 1.68 6.36
C ILE A 38 2.02 2.21 5.53
N ILE A 39 2.06 3.48 5.09
CA ILE A 39 0.99 4.06 4.28
C ILE A 39 0.75 3.22 3.02
N LEU A 40 1.81 2.84 2.30
CA LEU A 40 1.72 1.99 1.11
C LEU A 40 1.05 0.65 1.40
N LEU A 41 1.52 -0.09 2.41
CA LEU A 41 0.98 -1.42 2.69
C LEU A 41 -0.40 -1.37 3.33
N SER A 42 -0.69 -0.39 4.19
CA SER A 42 -2.02 -0.15 4.74
C SER A 42 -3.04 0.08 3.62
N SER A 43 -2.68 0.92 2.63
CA SER A 43 -3.54 1.21 1.48
C SER A 43 -3.86 -0.05 0.67
N LEU A 44 -2.85 -0.90 0.42
CA LEU A 44 -3.03 -2.15 -0.31
C LEU A 44 -3.83 -3.17 0.50
N THR A 45 -3.61 -3.22 1.81
CA THR A 45 -4.29 -4.15 2.72
C THR A 45 -5.79 -3.89 2.76
N ARG A 46 -6.18 -2.62 2.79
CA ARG A 46 -7.59 -2.21 2.74
C ARG A 46 -8.32 -2.70 1.48
N TYR A 47 -7.60 -2.89 0.37
CA TYR A 47 -8.19 -3.17 -0.95
C TYR A 47 -7.81 -4.54 -1.53
N GLY A 48 -7.39 -5.48 -0.67
CA GLY A 48 -7.32 -6.90 -1.03
C GLY A 48 -5.96 -7.57 -0.85
N LEU A 49 -4.92 -6.85 -0.43
CA LEU A 49 -3.72 -7.51 0.09
C LEU A 49 -4.04 -8.09 1.48
N ASP A 50 -3.78 -9.37 1.72
CA ASP A 50 -4.03 -9.94 3.03
C ASP A 50 -3.08 -9.37 4.09
N VAL A 51 -3.59 -9.17 5.31
CA VAL A 51 -2.85 -8.56 6.43
C VAL A 51 -1.57 -9.35 6.73
N GLU A 52 -1.61 -10.68 6.68
CA GLU A 52 -0.46 -11.53 7.00
C GLU A 52 0.68 -11.36 5.97
N SER A 53 0.36 -11.34 4.69
CA SER A 53 1.30 -11.06 3.60
C SER A 53 1.84 -9.64 3.70
N ALA A 54 0.99 -8.64 3.98
CA ALA A 54 1.44 -7.27 4.16
C ALA A 54 2.43 -7.16 5.33
N SER A 55 2.16 -7.80 6.48
CA SER A 55 3.09 -7.88 7.62
C SER A 55 4.40 -8.58 7.26
N LYS A 56 4.35 -9.69 6.52
CA LYS A 56 5.56 -10.41 6.04
C LYS A 56 6.39 -9.53 5.11
N VAL A 57 5.75 -8.83 4.17
CA VAL A 57 6.40 -7.89 3.26
C VAL A 57 7.06 -6.77 4.04
N TYR A 58 6.34 -6.15 4.98
CA TYR A 58 6.90 -5.08 5.81
C TYR A 58 8.12 -5.53 6.60
N ARG A 59 8.07 -6.70 7.24
CA ARG A 59 9.21 -7.26 7.99
C ARG A 59 10.43 -7.49 7.10
N LYS A 60 10.24 -7.94 5.85
CA LYS A 60 11.34 -8.06 4.89
C LYS A 60 11.91 -6.69 4.52
N TRP A 61 11.03 -5.72 4.31
CA TRP A 61 11.37 -4.34 3.96
C TRP A 61 12.14 -3.62 5.06
N SER A 62 11.84 -3.89 6.34
CA SER A 62 12.57 -3.33 7.48
C SER A 62 13.98 -3.88 7.64
N ILE A 63 14.28 -5.04 7.05
CA ILE A 63 15.62 -5.67 7.11
C ILE A 63 16.46 -5.28 5.89
N LYS A 64 15.86 -5.28 4.70
CA LYS A 64 16.57 -5.02 3.44
C LYS A 64 15.63 -4.36 2.43
N ARG A 65 16.15 -3.40 1.68
CA ARG A 65 15.42 -2.83 0.54
C ARG A 65 15.12 -3.91 -0.50
N GLN A 66 13.86 -4.02 -0.87
CA GLN A 66 13.38 -4.98 -1.85
C GLN A 66 12.80 -4.26 -3.07
N HIS A 67 12.50 -5.03 -4.12
CA HIS A 67 11.79 -4.50 -5.27
C HIS A 67 10.29 -4.70 -5.14
N TYR A 68 9.52 -3.72 -5.61
CA TYR A 68 8.09 -3.84 -5.83
C TYR A 68 7.70 -3.15 -7.14
N CYS A 69 6.61 -3.59 -7.77
CA CYS A 69 6.20 -2.99 -9.03
C CYS A 69 5.50 -1.64 -8.81
N LYS A 70 5.66 -0.75 -9.78
CA LYS A 70 5.03 0.57 -9.84
C LYS A 70 3.50 0.46 -9.77
N TYR A 71 2.92 -0.66 -10.21
CA TYR A 71 1.48 -0.85 -10.17
C TYR A 71 0.91 -0.77 -8.74
N HIS A 72 1.53 -1.43 -7.76
CA HIS A 72 1.08 -1.33 -6.36
C HIS A 72 1.22 0.10 -5.80
N MET A 73 2.20 0.87 -6.29
CA MET A 73 2.30 2.28 -5.95
C MET A 73 1.07 3.05 -6.46
N LEU A 74 0.67 2.80 -7.72
CA LEU A 74 -0.48 3.44 -8.34
C LEU A 74 -1.80 3.02 -7.67
N GLU A 75 -1.94 1.74 -7.34
CA GLU A 75 -3.08 1.21 -6.59
C GLU A 75 -3.21 1.88 -5.23
N ALA A 76 -2.12 1.96 -4.45
CA ALA A 76 -2.16 2.63 -3.16
C ALA A 76 -2.61 4.10 -3.25
N ILE A 77 -2.12 4.86 -4.23
CA ILE A 77 -2.56 6.26 -4.44
C ILE A 77 -4.05 6.30 -4.81
N LEU A 78 -4.49 5.42 -5.72
CA LEU A 78 -5.88 5.35 -6.13
C LEU A 78 -6.78 5.06 -4.93
N PHE A 79 -6.41 4.08 -4.12
CA PHE A 79 -7.15 3.62 -2.96
C PHE A 79 -7.26 4.68 -1.86
N LEU A 80 -6.17 5.34 -1.52
CA LEU A 80 -6.22 6.49 -0.61
C LEU A 80 -7.14 7.60 -1.13
N GLY A 81 -7.09 7.88 -2.44
CA GLY A 81 -7.94 8.89 -3.03
C GLY A 81 -9.42 8.48 -3.10
N LEU A 82 -9.72 7.18 -3.23
CA LEU A 82 -11.08 6.65 -3.15
C LEU A 82 -11.63 6.71 -1.72
N GLU A 83 -10.79 6.44 -0.72
CA GLU A 83 -11.16 6.58 0.68
C GLU A 83 -11.45 8.05 1.04
N LEU A 84 -10.56 8.96 0.63
CA LEU A 84 -10.80 10.39 0.79
C LEU A 84 -12.06 10.86 0.03
N LYS A 85 -12.34 10.28 -1.15
CA LYS A 85 -13.59 10.55 -1.86
C LYS A 85 -14.82 10.12 -1.06
N GLN A 86 -14.76 9.04 -0.30
CA GLN A 86 -15.89 8.63 0.54
C GLN A 86 -16.14 9.66 1.66
N LEU A 87 -15.08 10.24 2.21
CA LEU A 87 -15.16 11.24 3.27
C LEU A 87 -15.52 12.64 2.75
N LEU A 88 -15.03 13.02 1.56
CA LEU A 88 -15.20 14.35 0.95
C LEU A 88 -16.38 14.45 -0.02
N GLY A 89 -16.87 13.32 -0.54
CA GLY A 89 -17.79 13.26 -1.67
C GLY A 89 -17.10 13.28 -3.05
N GLU A 90 -15.89 13.82 -3.15
CA GLU A 90 -15.13 13.90 -4.42
C GLU A 90 -13.68 13.44 -4.31
N PHE A 91 -13.10 13.00 -5.43
CA PHE A 91 -11.71 12.54 -5.46
C PHE A 91 -10.75 13.74 -5.39
N PRO A 92 -9.79 13.77 -4.44
CA PRO A 92 -8.88 14.89 -4.23
C PRO A 92 -7.81 14.97 -5.33
N SER A 93 -8.22 15.35 -6.53
CA SER A 93 -7.39 15.35 -7.74
C SER A 93 -6.26 16.38 -7.71
N ASN A 94 -6.36 17.35 -6.80
CA ASN A 94 -5.38 18.41 -6.58
C ASN A 94 -4.53 18.17 -5.33
N GLY A 95 -4.56 16.96 -4.76
CA GLY A 95 -3.88 16.62 -3.52
C GLY A 95 -4.70 16.95 -2.28
N LEU A 96 -4.04 16.97 -1.12
CA LEU A 96 -4.69 17.12 0.20
C LEU A 96 -4.75 18.57 0.70
N THR A 97 -4.27 19.53 -0.08
CA THR A 97 -4.28 20.95 0.32
C THR A 97 -5.71 21.47 0.39
N GLY A 98 -6.08 22.04 1.54
CA GLY A 98 -7.41 22.64 1.76
C GLY A 98 -8.49 21.65 2.21
N ILE A 99 -8.14 20.39 2.46
CA ILE A 99 -9.05 19.44 3.11
C ILE A 99 -9.23 19.83 4.58
N PRO A 100 -10.46 19.85 5.12
CA PRO A 100 -10.70 20.11 6.54
C PRO A 100 -9.95 19.14 7.45
N ASP A 101 -9.43 19.65 8.57
CA ASP A 101 -8.62 18.86 9.50
C ASP A 101 -9.35 17.63 10.05
N SER A 102 -10.65 17.75 10.34
CA SER A 102 -11.47 16.64 10.83
C SER A 102 -11.50 15.46 9.84
N VAL A 103 -11.62 15.75 8.55
CA VAL A 103 -11.62 14.72 7.49
C VAL A 103 -10.24 14.05 7.38
N LEU A 104 -9.16 14.82 7.51
CA LEU A 104 -7.82 14.26 7.53
C LEU A 104 -7.55 13.42 8.78
N ASP A 105 -8.11 13.80 9.93
CA ASP A 105 -8.01 13.02 11.16
C ASP A 105 -8.72 11.66 11.04
N ASP A 106 -9.95 11.64 10.52
CA ASP A 106 -10.70 10.40 10.27
C ASP A 106 -9.97 9.49 9.27
N PHE A 107 -9.49 10.08 8.18
CA PHE A 107 -8.70 9.36 7.19
C PHE A 107 -7.40 8.80 7.78
N LEU A 108 -6.68 9.60 8.57
CA LEU A 108 -5.45 9.17 9.23
C LEU A 108 -5.71 8.05 10.23
N ALA A 109 -6.84 8.08 10.94
CA ALA A 109 -7.25 7.01 11.86
C ALA A 109 -7.42 5.68 11.11
N HIS A 110 -8.03 5.68 9.93
CA HIS A 110 -8.15 4.47 9.10
C HIS A 110 -6.78 3.94 8.65
N VAL A 111 -5.88 4.81 8.17
CA VAL A 111 -4.53 4.38 7.76
C VAL A 111 -3.74 3.80 8.94
N ARG A 112 -3.86 4.42 10.12
CA ARG A 112 -3.25 3.95 11.38
C ARG A 112 -3.83 2.63 11.88
N MET A 113 -5.13 2.40 11.71
CA MET A 113 -5.78 1.13 12.04
C MET A 113 -5.10 -0.03 11.30
N TYR A 114 -4.93 0.08 9.97
CA TYR A 114 -4.21 -0.93 9.21
C TYR A 114 -2.72 -0.99 9.58
N GLY A 115 -2.07 0.15 9.86
CA GLY A 115 -0.69 0.15 10.34
C GLY A 115 -0.49 -0.63 11.64
N THR A 116 -1.45 -0.54 12.55
CA THR A 116 -1.49 -1.30 13.81
C THR A 116 -1.66 -2.79 13.54
N LEU A 117 -2.54 -3.18 12.61
CA LEU A 117 -2.70 -4.57 12.18
C LEU A 117 -1.42 -5.16 11.58
N LEU A 118 -0.57 -4.33 10.97
CA LEU A 118 0.73 -4.76 10.47
C LEU A 118 1.75 -5.02 11.60
N GLY A 119 1.43 -4.69 12.85
CA GLY A 119 2.27 -4.88 14.03
C GLY A 119 3.17 -3.68 14.34
N HIS A 120 2.83 -2.49 13.83
CA HIS A 120 3.69 -1.30 13.94
C HIS A 120 2.94 -0.09 14.49
N ASN A 121 3.46 0.44 15.60
CA ASN A 121 2.94 1.62 16.28
C ASN A 121 3.65 2.91 15.84
N VAL A 122 3.99 3.03 14.56
CA VAL A 122 4.58 4.27 14.06
C VAL A 122 3.53 5.37 14.14
N CYS A 123 3.89 6.48 14.77
CA CYS A 123 3.04 7.66 14.84
C CYS A 123 3.00 8.33 13.45
N LEU A 124 2.11 7.85 12.59
CA LEU A 124 1.80 8.50 11.32
C LEU A 124 1.16 9.85 11.61
N THR A 125 1.49 10.88 10.85
CA THR A 125 0.95 12.24 11.01
C THR A 125 0.25 12.64 9.71
N LYS A 126 -0.56 13.71 9.75
CA LYS A 126 -1.18 14.29 8.55
C LYS A 126 -0.13 14.62 7.48
N GLU A 127 1.01 15.15 7.91
CA GLU A 127 2.12 15.49 7.02
C GLU A 127 2.69 14.27 6.29
N HIS A 128 2.91 13.15 6.99
CA HIS A 128 3.39 11.91 6.36
C HIS A 128 2.45 11.46 5.23
N VAL A 129 1.14 11.48 5.48
CA VAL A 129 0.13 11.06 4.51
C VAL A 129 0.00 12.07 3.37
N ALA A 130 0.03 13.37 3.66
CA ALA A 130 -0.01 14.42 2.66
C ALA A 130 1.20 14.36 1.72
N ASN A 131 2.41 14.21 2.27
CA ASN A 131 3.63 14.09 1.46
C ASN A 131 3.57 12.84 0.58
N PHE A 132 3.21 11.69 1.15
CA PHE A 132 3.04 10.45 0.39
C PHE A 132 2.04 10.63 -0.77
N PHE A 133 0.85 11.13 -0.48
CA PHE A 133 -0.23 11.23 -1.45
C PHE A 133 0.08 12.27 -2.52
N ASN A 134 0.44 13.50 -2.13
CA ASN A 134 0.65 14.62 -3.06
C ASN A 134 1.84 14.37 -3.98
N GLU A 135 2.96 13.86 -3.45
CA GLU A 135 4.14 13.56 -4.28
C GLU A 135 3.87 12.47 -5.29
N ASN A 136 3.18 11.40 -4.88
CA ASN A 136 2.97 10.27 -5.77
C ASN A 136 1.81 10.53 -6.75
N LEU A 137 0.78 11.27 -6.35
CA LEU A 137 -0.29 11.70 -7.23
C LEU A 137 0.22 12.64 -8.32
N SER A 138 0.99 13.67 -7.98
CA SER A 138 1.54 14.62 -8.97
C SER A 138 2.42 13.92 -10.02
N LYS A 139 3.27 12.98 -9.59
CA LYS A 139 4.14 12.18 -10.48
C LYS A 139 3.38 11.20 -11.38
N ASN A 140 2.16 10.79 -11.01
CA ASN A 140 1.41 9.72 -11.70
C ASN A 140 -0.04 10.09 -12.05
N ARG A 141 -0.36 11.39 -12.07
CA ARG A 141 -1.72 11.94 -12.15
C ARG A 141 -2.55 11.30 -13.26
N GLU A 142 -2.03 11.33 -14.49
CA GLU A 142 -2.75 10.81 -15.67
C GLU A 142 -3.08 9.32 -15.57
N VAL A 143 -2.19 8.53 -14.96
CA VAL A 143 -2.38 7.08 -14.83
C VAL A 143 -3.41 6.79 -13.74
N VAL A 144 -3.32 7.48 -12.58
CA VAL A 144 -4.28 7.34 -11.49
C VAL A 144 -5.68 7.75 -11.93
N LEU A 145 -5.82 8.90 -12.62
CA LEU A 145 -7.12 9.35 -13.15
C LEU A 145 -7.69 8.40 -14.21
N ARG A 146 -6.83 7.77 -15.02
CA ARG A 146 -7.26 6.70 -15.94
C ARG A 146 -7.75 5.47 -15.19
N MET A 147 -7.05 5.04 -14.14
CA MET A 147 -7.48 3.91 -13.30
C MET A 147 -8.80 4.22 -12.59
N LEU A 148 -8.98 5.43 -12.06
CA LEU A 148 -10.21 5.90 -11.43
C LEU A 148 -11.41 5.83 -12.39
N ARG A 149 -11.24 6.27 -13.65
CA ARG A 149 -12.28 6.16 -14.69
C ARG A 149 -12.67 4.71 -14.97
N LYS A 150 -11.69 3.81 -15.04
CA LYS A 150 -11.93 2.37 -15.23
C LYS A 150 -12.66 1.75 -14.04
N HIS A 151 -12.32 2.16 -12.81
CA HIS A 151 -13.02 1.69 -11.61
C HIS A 151 -14.51 2.05 -11.66
N LYS A 152 -14.83 3.32 -11.98
CA LYS A 152 -16.22 3.79 -12.08
C LYS A 152 -17.04 3.07 -13.15
N GLN A 153 -16.41 2.57 -14.21
CA GLN A 153 -17.10 1.82 -15.27
C GLN A 153 -17.45 0.39 -14.84
N LYS A 154 -16.58 -0.26 -14.05
CA LYS A 154 -16.86 -1.59 -13.51
C LYS A 154 -18.07 -1.58 -12.57
N ASP A 155 -18.18 -0.55 -11.73
CA ASP A 155 -19.30 -0.40 -10.79
C ASP A 155 -20.66 -0.21 -11.50
N LYS A 156 -20.65 0.28 -12.75
CA LYS A 156 -21.89 0.49 -13.54
C LYS A 156 -22.25 -0.69 -14.43
N GLY A 157 -21.27 -1.42 -14.95
CA GLY A 157 -21.50 -2.51 -15.90
C GLY A 157 -22.05 -3.80 -15.28
N GLN A 158 -22.14 -3.87 -13.95
CA GLN A 158 -22.65 -5.04 -13.22
C GLN A 158 -24.13 -4.91 -12.83
N GLN A 159 -24.78 -3.78 -13.16
CA GLN A 159 -26.17 -3.50 -12.79
C GLN A 159 -27.20 -3.89 -13.88
N ASP A 160 -26.75 -4.23 -15.10
CA ASP A 160 -27.62 -4.43 -16.27
C ASP A 160 -27.68 -5.91 -16.75
N THR A 161 -27.42 -6.91 -15.91
CA THR A 161 -27.39 -8.33 -16.36
C THR A 161 -28.11 -9.31 -15.43
N ASP A 162 -29.21 -8.90 -14.79
CA ASP A 162 -30.06 -9.80 -13.99
C ASP A 162 -31.56 -9.79 -14.37
N GLU A 163 -31.94 -9.25 -15.54
CA GLU A 163 -33.28 -9.45 -16.11
C GLU A 163 -33.20 -9.88 -17.58
N LEU A 164 -33.05 -11.18 -17.82
CA LEU A 164 -33.82 -11.95 -18.82
C LEU A 164 -33.28 -13.39 -18.85
N LYS A 165 -33.85 -14.25 -18.02
CA LYS A 165 -33.99 -15.67 -18.34
C LYS A 165 -35.40 -16.09 -17.96
N ASP A 166 -36.30 -15.99 -18.92
CA ASP A 166 -37.40 -16.94 -18.96
C ASP A 166 -37.84 -17.21 -20.40
N ASP A 167 -37.96 -18.51 -20.67
CA ASP A 167 -38.64 -19.18 -21.77
C ASP A 167 -38.28 -18.87 -23.25
N SER A 168 -37.50 -19.79 -23.82
CA SER A 168 -37.89 -20.42 -25.09
C SER A 168 -37.23 -21.78 -25.27
N GLN A 169 -37.95 -22.82 -24.85
CA GLN A 169 -37.89 -24.13 -25.49
C GLN A 169 -38.52 -24.01 -26.89
N ARG A 170 -37.73 -24.19 -27.95
CA ARG A 170 -38.28 -24.65 -29.23
C ARG A 170 -37.27 -25.48 -30.01
N SER A 171 -37.55 -26.77 -29.97
CA SER A 171 -37.21 -27.85 -30.90
C SER A 171 -36.56 -27.43 -32.22
N GLN A 172 -35.44 -28.06 -32.56
CA GLN A 172 -35.18 -28.52 -33.93
C GLN A 172 -34.41 -29.84 -33.92
N ASP A 173 -34.96 -30.75 -34.72
CA ASP A 173 -34.58 -32.11 -35.02
C ASP A 173 -34.32 -32.13 -36.54
N SER A 174 -33.16 -32.61 -37.00
CA SER A 174 -32.96 -33.15 -38.35
C SER A 174 -31.53 -33.66 -38.58
N THR A 175 -31.43 -34.98 -38.61
CA THR A 175 -30.59 -35.90 -39.41
C THR A 175 -29.86 -35.33 -40.65
N THR A 176 -28.61 -35.72 -40.92
CA THR A 176 -28.20 -36.71 -41.97
C THR A 176 -26.67 -36.85 -42.08
N ASP A 177 -26.25 -38.05 -42.49
CA ASP A 177 -24.90 -38.63 -42.53
C ASP A 177 -23.98 -38.20 -43.70
N ASP A 178 -22.72 -38.65 -43.57
CA ASP A 178 -21.70 -39.01 -44.59
C ASP A 178 -20.84 -37.94 -45.30
N ASP A 179 -19.54 -37.91 -44.97
CA ASP A 179 -18.43 -38.59 -45.72
C ASP A 179 -17.08 -37.80 -45.63
N PRO A 180 -15.89 -38.46 -45.49
CA PRO A 180 -14.61 -37.80 -45.20
C PRO A 180 -13.61 -37.83 -46.36
N LEU A 181 -12.94 -36.70 -46.67
CA LEU A 181 -11.72 -36.69 -47.49
C LEU A 181 -10.71 -35.60 -47.07
N TYR A 182 -9.68 -36.07 -46.36
CA TYR A 182 -8.22 -35.89 -46.55
C TYR A 182 -7.59 -34.55 -47.05
N GLN A 183 -6.60 -34.10 -46.24
CA GLN A 183 -5.32 -33.37 -46.52
C GLN A 183 -5.27 -31.82 -46.48
N PRO A 184 -4.06 -31.21 -46.36
CA PRO A 184 -3.13 -31.35 -45.25
C PRO A 184 -2.64 -29.98 -44.70
N SER A 185 -1.96 -30.06 -43.57
CA SER A 185 -1.31 -29.02 -42.78
C SER A 185 -0.60 -27.91 -43.56
N THR A 186 -0.90 -26.66 -43.21
CA THR A 186 0.08 -25.57 -43.24
C THR A 186 0.20 -24.98 -41.84
N SER A 187 1.43 -24.99 -41.37
CA SER A 187 1.90 -24.36 -40.14
C SER A 187 1.64 -22.86 -40.17
N SER A 188 0.90 -22.34 -39.20
CA SER A 188 1.00 -20.96 -38.76
C SER A 188 0.99 -20.93 -37.25
N SER A 189 2.17 -20.65 -36.70
CA SER A 189 2.41 -20.41 -35.29
C SER A 189 1.60 -19.19 -34.84
N ILE A 190 0.39 -19.43 -34.34
CA ILE A 190 -0.35 -18.44 -33.57
C ILE A 190 0.22 -18.50 -32.15
N THR A 191 0.93 -17.45 -31.80
CA THR A 191 1.26 -17.12 -30.41
C THR A 191 -0.07 -16.88 -29.69
N GLU A 192 -0.59 -17.90 -29.00
CA GLU A 192 -1.62 -17.72 -27.98
C GLU A 192 -1.03 -16.87 -26.87
N VAL A 193 -1.27 -15.56 -26.96
CA VAL A 193 -1.25 -14.68 -25.80
C VAL A 193 -2.45 -15.08 -24.96
N VAL A 194 -2.23 -16.03 -24.04
CA VAL A 194 -3.18 -16.32 -22.97
C VAL A 194 -3.27 -15.07 -22.12
N GLU A 195 -4.24 -14.21 -22.43
CA GLU A 195 -4.64 -13.08 -21.60
C GLU A 195 -5.28 -13.65 -20.33
N MET A 196 -4.43 -14.00 -19.36
CA MET A 196 -4.89 -14.34 -18.02
C MET A 196 -5.43 -13.09 -17.33
N LYS A 197 -6.74 -12.93 -17.46
CA LYS A 197 -7.59 -12.03 -16.70
C LYS A 197 -7.27 -12.19 -15.21
N PRO A 198 -6.83 -11.14 -14.49
CA PRO A 198 -6.67 -11.23 -13.06
C PRO A 198 -8.05 -11.45 -12.43
N THR A 199 -8.24 -12.61 -11.82
CA THR A 199 -9.38 -12.91 -10.94
C THR A 199 -9.27 -11.99 -9.73
N ILE A 200 -9.88 -10.81 -9.85
CA ILE A 200 -10.16 -9.95 -8.70
C ILE A 200 -11.35 -10.61 -8.04
N THR A 201 -11.08 -11.36 -6.98
CA THR A 201 -12.10 -11.82 -6.04
C THR A 201 -12.85 -10.59 -5.53
N ASP A 202 -14.18 -10.65 -5.54
CA ASP A 202 -15.07 -9.57 -5.12
C ASP A 202 -14.55 -8.86 -3.86
N VAL A 203 -14.13 -7.61 -4.04
CA VAL A 203 -13.83 -6.71 -2.94
C VAL A 203 -15.18 -6.39 -2.30
N LYS A 204 -15.56 -7.15 -1.26
CA LYS A 204 -16.58 -6.71 -0.32
C LYS A 204 -16.11 -5.37 0.23
N ILE A 205 -16.75 -4.30 -0.23
CA ILE A 205 -16.71 -3.00 0.42
C ILE A 205 -17.12 -3.29 1.87
N LEU A 206 -16.17 -3.23 2.79
CA LEU A 206 -16.47 -3.35 4.21
C LEU A 206 -17.45 -2.23 4.53
N GLU A 207 -18.66 -2.62 4.93
CA GLU A 207 -19.63 -1.71 5.53
C GLU A 207 -18.92 -0.88 6.60
N PRO A 208 -19.22 0.43 6.70
CA PRO A 208 -18.67 1.26 7.76
C PRO A 208 -19.04 0.62 9.10
N LEU A 209 -18.03 0.11 9.81
CA LEU A 209 -18.19 -0.31 11.19
C LEU A 209 -18.72 0.91 11.95
N SER A 210 -19.95 0.79 12.46
CA SER A 210 -20.51 1.78 13.37
C SER A 210 -19.63 1.78 14.61
N LEU A 211 -18.73 2.76 14.68
CA LEU A 211 -17.82 3.00 15.79
C LEU A 211 -18.69 3.45 16.97
N GLU A 212 -19.08 2.50 17.82
CA GLU A 212 -19.69 2.78 19.11
C GLU A 212 -18.76 3.75 19.87
N GLN A 213 -19.31 4.92 20.24
CA GLN A 213 -18.63 5.94 21.00
C GLN A 213 -18.20 5.37 22.35
N SER A 214 -16.94 4.96 22.47
CA SER A 214 -16.33 4.77 23.78
C SER A 214 -16.01 6.14 24.36
N ASP A 215 -16.55 6.42 25.55
CA ASP A 215 -16.27 7.61 26.35
C ASP A 215 -14.76 7.76 26.62
N VAL A 216 -14.06 8.47 25.73
CA VAL A 216 -12.67 8.87 25.98
C VAL A 216 -12.70 10.08 26.89
N LYS A 217 -12.27 9.85 28.14
CA LYS A 217 -12.09 10.86 29.17
C LYS A 217 -11.16 11.99 28.66
N PRO A 218 -11.56 13.27 28.71
CA PRO A 218 -10.77 14.37 28.18
C PRO A 218 -9.49 14.57 29.01
N CYS A 219 -8.34 14.62 28.32
CA CYS A 219 -7.06 14.94 28.92
C CYS A 219 -6.97 16.45 29.20
N ILE A 220 -7.10 16.82 30.46
CA ILE A 220 -6.75 18.14 30.98
C ILE A 220 -5.23 18.32 30.94
N SER A 221 -4.77 19.29 30.16
CA SER A 221 -3.39 19.78 30.12
C SER A 221 -3.09 20.60 31.39
N SER A 222 -2.25 20.07 32.28
CA SER A 222 -1.71 20.82 33.42
C SER A 222 -0.56 21.72 32.96
N GLU A 223 -0.79 23.03 33.01
CA GLU A 223 0.25 24.06 32.87
C GLU A 223 1.16 24.04 34.09
N ASN A 224 2.39 23.53 33.95
CA ASN A 224 3.44 23.70 34.95
C ASN A 224 4.35 24.86 34.53
N SER A 225 4.10 26.04 35.09
CA SER A 225 4.99 27.19 35.05
C SER A 225 6.19 26.95 35.98
N ILE A 226 7.41 27.03 35.45
CA ILE A 226 8.65 27.05 36.22
C ILE A 226 8.99 28.52 36.53
N PRO A 227 9.15 28.93 37.80
CA PRO A 227 9.69 30.25 38.10
C PRO A 227 11.22 30.22 38.11
N ALA A 228 11.81 31.24 37.48
CA ALA A 228 13.22 31.54 37.54
C ALA A 228 13.64 31.97 38.96
N ALA A 229 14.67 31.34 39.50
CA ALA A 229 15.46 31.86 40.60
C ALA A 229 16.94 31.57 40.36
N ASP A 230 17.66 32.65 40.17
CA ASP A 230 19.10 32.82 40.06
C ASP A 230 19.78 32.49 41.40
N MET A 231 21.07 32.09 41.37
CA MET A 231 22.14 32.42 42.34
C MET A 231 23.31 31.39 42.36
N MET A 232 24.41 31.83 41.76
CA MET A 232 25.84 31.68 42.11
C MET A 232 26.37 30.44 42.87
N GLY A 233 27.43 29.86 42.31
CA GLY A 233 28.39 29.02 43.04
C GLY A 233 29.58 28.57 42.18
N LEU A 234 30.65 29.37 42.17
CA LEU A 234 31.97 29.05 41.63
C LEU A 234 32.60 27.84 42.36
N CYS A 235 33.25 26.94 41.60
CA CYS A 235 34.46 26.21 42.02
C CYS A 235 35.21 25.66 40.80
N ASP A 236 36.50 25.95 40.74
CA ASP A 236 37.45 25.68 39.67
C ASP A 236 38.07 24.26 39.73
N THR A 237 38.13 23.58 38.57
CA THR A 237 39.23 22.72 38.01
C THR A 237 39.76 21.49 38.80
N PRO A 238 40.64 20.58 38.24
CA PRO A 238 41.12 20.35 36.86
C PRO A 238 41.13 18.86 36.37
N SER A 239 41.30 18.68 35.04
CA SER A 239 42.11 17.69 34.30
C SER A 239 42.22 16.21 34.78
N SER A 240 41.77 15.26 33.93
CA SER A 240 42.64 14.17 33.46
C SER A 240 42.07 13.42 32.24
N SER A 241 42.89 13.30 31.20
CA SER A 241 42.77 12.39 30.06
C SER A 241 42.70 10.91 30.46
N ILE A 242 42.09 10.06 29.62
CA ILE A 242 42.69 8.84 28.99
C ILE A 242 41.59 7.95 28.37
N GLU A 243 41.74 7.74 27.06
CA GLU A 243 41.56 6.54 26.23
C GLU A 243 40.40 5.54 26.41
N SER A 244 39.74 5.29 25.25
CA SER A 244 39.52 3.99 24.59
C SER A 244 38.86 2.84 25.35
N SER A 245 37.68 2.42 24.88
CA SER A 245 37.53 1.06 24.29
C SER A 245 36.14 0.81 23.69
N LEU A 246 36.18 0.19 22.51
CA LEU A 246 35.12 -0.56 21.87
C LEU A 246 34.73 -1.77 22.72
N VAL A 247 33.45 -1.96 23.04
CA VAL A 247 32.77 -3.25 22.86
C VAL A 247 31.24 -3.11 22.96
N ASN A 248 30.57 -3.69 21.96
CA ASN A 248 29.25 -4.33 21.98
C ASN A 248 28.31 -4.04 23.16
N SER A 249 27.15 -3.48 22.85
CA SER A 249 25.91 -3.87 23.53
C SER A 249 24.71 -3.80 22.57
N SER A 250 24.33 -4.99 22.14
CA SER A 250 22.99 -5.35 21.69
C SER A 250 21.99 -4.98 22.80
N LEU A 251 21.30 -3.86 22.65
CA LEU A 251 20.14 -3.51 23.47
C LEU A 251 19.00 -3.12 22.55
N ARG A 252 18.04 -4.04 22.45
CA ARG A 252 16.71 -3.80 21.91
C ARG A 252 15.99 -2.88 22.90
N GLU A 253 16.10 -1.58 22.70
CA GLU A 253 15.17 -0.66 23.33
C GLU A 253 13.85 -0.70 22.56
N LEU A 254 12.90 -1.41 23.14
CA LEU A 254 11.47 -1.21 22.92
C LEU A 254 11.14 0.23 23.33
N PHE A 255 11.21 1.16 22.39
CA PHE A 255 10.50 2.43 22.48
C PHE A 255 9.01 2.13 22.41
N ILE A 256 8.43 1.87 23.58
CA ILE A 256 7.00 2.03 23.81
C ILE A 256 6.78 3.54 23.88
N CYS A 257 6.15 4.12 22.85
CA CYS A 257 5.64 5.49 22.95
C CYS A 257 4.69 5.56 24.15
N PRO A 258 4.94 6.41 25.16
CA PRO A 258 4.04 6.55 26.31
C PRO A 258 2.75 7.33 25.98
N TRP A 259 2.47 7.60 24.71
CA TRP A 259 1.41 8.50 24.25
C TRP A 259 0.80 7.98 22.93
N CYS A 260 0.21 6.79 23.00
CA CYS A 260 -0.84 6.31 22.08
C CYS A 260 -1.92 5.65 22.94
#